data_AF-A0A6N3HL06-F1
#
_entry.id   AF-A0A6N3HL06-F1
#
_cell.length_a   1.000
_cell.length_b   1.000
_cell.length_c   1.000
_cell.angle_alpha   90.00
_cell.angle_beta   90.00
_cell.angle_gamma   90.00
#
_symmetry.space_group_name_H-M   'P 1'
#
loop_
_entity.id
_entity.type
_entity.pdbx_description
1 polymer ?
#
loop_
_entity_poly.entity_id
_entity_poly.type
_entity_poly.pdbx_seq_one_letter_code
_entity_poly.pdbx_strand_id
1 'polypeptide(L)'
;MTQIIEVNNLKPCPFCGGEAELRTQENPFGHMTARITCKRCHCTSPILMEGHTVGFVGKPSRYVSLDECVKAAIERWNLRKGESA
;
A
#
# COMPACT_ATOMS: atom_id res chain seq x y z
N MET A 1 9.24 -6.98 -12.21
CA MET A 1 8.44 -6.20 -13.17
C MET A 1 7.43 -5.36 -12.38
N THR A 2 7.33 -4.06 -12.62
CA THR A 2 6.40 -3.17 -11.88
C THR A 2 5.07 -3.12 -12.63
N GLN A 3 3.98 -3.49 -11.95
CA GLN A 3 2.63 -3.32 -12.47
C GLN A 3 1.99 -2.08 -11.81
N ILE A 4 1.40 -1.22 -12.62
CA ILE A 4 0.61 -0.09 -12.13
C ILE A 4 -0.85 -0.55 -12.16
N ILE A 5 -1.50 -0.49 -11.01
CA ILE A 5 -2.92 -0.84 -10.91
C ILE A 5 -3.68 0.48 -10.77
N GLU A 6 -4.56 0.76 -11.72
CA GLU A 6 -5.50 1.86 -11.58
C GLU A 6 -6.53 1.50 -10.51
N VAL A 7 -6.55 2.28 -9.43
CA VAL A 7 -7.46 2.10 -8.31
C VAL A 7 -8.35 3.34 -8.22
N ASN A 8 -9.63 3.17 -8.52
CA ASN A 8 -10.61 4.26 -8.58
C ASN A 8 -10.91 4.95 -7.24
N ASN A 9 -10.39 4.42 -6.12
CA ASN A 9 -10.70 4.90 -4.77
C ASN A 9 -9.53 5.58 -4.05
N LEU A 10 -8.52 6.09 -4.76
CA LEU A 10 -7.41 6.82 -4.14
C LEU A 10 -7.74 8.30 -3.95
N LYS A 11 -7.71 8.78 -2.70
CA LYS A 11 -7.76 10.22 -2.42
C LYS A 11 -6.52 10.92 -3.03
N PRO A 12 -6.64 12.20 -3.43
CA PRO A 12 -5.50 12.97 -3.89
C PRO A 12 -4.37 13.02 -2.85
N CYS A 13 -3.16 13.30 -3.35
CA CYS A 13 -1.97 13.41 -2.53
C CYS A 13 -2.17 14.40 -1.37
N PRO A 14 -1.92 13.98 -0.11
CA PRO A 14 -2.14 14.83 1.05
C PRO A 14 -1.20 16.04 1.13
N PHE A 15 -0.12 16.05 0.34
CA PHE A 15 0.89 17.13 0.37
C PHE A 15 0.71 18.14 -0.76
N CYS A 16 0.37 17.68 -1.98
CA CYS A 16 0.33 18.54 -3.17
C CYS A 16 -1.00 18.51 -3.93
N GLY A 17 -1.98 17.73 -3.48
CA GLY A 17 -3.27 17.55 -4.14
C GLY A 17 -3.22 16.83 -5.48
N GLY A 18 -2.05 16.35 -5.90
CA GLY A 18 -1.88 15.63 -7.18
C GLY A 18 -2.44 14.22 -7.17
N GLU A 19 -2.59 13.64 -8.36
CA GLU A 19 -3.03 12.27 -8.55
C GLU A 19 -2.02 11.26 -7.94
N ALA A 20 -2.57 10.16 -7.40
CA ALA A 20 -1.82 9.06 -6.81
C ALA A 20 -2.18 7.76 -7.52
N GLU A 21 -1.20 6.85 -7.62
CA GLU A 21 -1.39 5.54 -8.23
C GLU A 21 -0.87 4.44 -7.30
N LEU A 22 -1.51 3.28 -7.36
CA LEU A 22 -1.02 2.07 -6.71
C LEU A 22 -0.04 1.36 -7.63
N ARG A 23 1.15 1.06 -7.10
CA ARG A 23 2.19 0.30 -7.78
C ARG A 23 2.40 -1.00 -7.05
N THR A 24 2.31 -2.11 -7.78
CA THR A 24 2.74 -3.41 -7.31
C THR A 24 4.03 -3.83 -8.01
N GLN A 25 4.93 -4.47 -7.29
CA GLN A 25 6.17 -4.97 -7.87
C GLN A 25 6.67 -6.19 -7.10
N GLU A 26 7.22 -7.14 -7.84
CA GLU A 26 8.00 -8.23 -7.26
C GLU A 26 9.34 -7.68 -6.73
N ASN A 27 9.69 -8.08 -5.51
CA ASN A 27 10.97 -7.75 -4.90
C ASN A 27 12.06 -8.76 -5.31
N PRO A 28 13.34 -8.50 -5.02
CA PRO A 28 14.44 -9.41 -5.37
C PRO A 28 14.36 -10.81 -4.72
N PHE A 29 13.45 -11.02 -3.76
CA PHE A 29 13.24 -12.27 -3.04
C PHE A 29 12.01 -13.03 -3.53
N GLY A 30 11.35 -12.58 -4.62
CA GLY A 30 10.18 -13.24 -5.20
C GLY A 30 8.86 -12.96 -4.48
N HIS A 31 8.80 -11.95 -3.60
CA HIS A 31 7.57 -11.51 -2.95
C HIS A 31 6.99 -10.29 -3.65
N MET A 32 5.66 -10.28 -3.84
CA MET A 32 4.95 -9.10 -4.32
C MET A 32 4.84 -8.03 -3.23
N THR A 33 5.01 -6.80 -3.65
CA THR A 33 4.85 -5.61 -2.81
C THR A 33 3.80 -4.68 -3.39
N ALA A 34 3.14 -3.89 -2.53
CA ALA A 34 2.20 -2.86 -2.90
C ALA A 34 2.57 -1.54 -2.21
N ARG A 35 2.54 -0.44 -2.96
CA ARG A 35 2.73 0.93 -2.46
C ARG A 35 1.92 1.92 -3.28
N ILE A 36 1.63 3.08 -2.71
CA ILE A 36 1.00 4.20 -3.41
C ILE A 36 2.03 5.29 -3.59
N THR A 37 2.02 5.92 -4.77
CA THR A 37 2.96 6.98 -5.12
C THR A 37 2.23 8.13 -5.77
N CYS A 38 2.49 9.36 -5.32
CA CYS A 38 2.00 10.54 -6.01
C CYS A 38 2.76 10.74 -7.32
N LYS A 39 2.04 10.95 -8.43
CA LYS A 39 2.66 11.21 -9.75
C LYS A 39 3.37 12.55 -9.83
N ARG A 40 2.99 13.52 -8.98
CA ARG A 40 3.48 14.91 -9.01
C ARG A 40 4.65 15.17 -8.07
N CYS A 41 4.50 14.89 -6.77
CA CYS A 41 5.55 15.15 -5.78
C CYS A 41 6.33 13.90 -5.38
N HIS A 42 5.97 12.74 -5.92
CA HIS A 42 6.64 11.46 -5.65
C HIS A 42 6.68 11.03 -4.19
N CYS A 43 5.85 11.62 -3.32
CA CYS A 43 5.66 11.07 -1.98
C CYS A 43 5.05 9.67 -2.08
N THR A 44 5.45 8.81 -1.14
CA THR A 44 5.11 7.39 -1.16
C THR A 44 4.48 6.95 0.15
N SER A 45 3.55 5.99 0.07
CA SER A 45 3.13 5.23 1.23
C SER A 45 4.24 4.27 1.67
N PRO A 46 4.15 3.69 2.88
CA PRO A 46 4.93 2.51 3.24
C PRO A 46 4.77 1.41 2.19
N ILE A 47 5.84 0.64 1.97
CA ILE A 47 5.82 -0.54 1.12
C ILE A 47 5.26 -1.70 1.94
N LEU A 48 4.18 -2.28 1.47
CA LEU A 48 3.58 -3.48 2.05
C LEU A 48 3.99 -4.68 1.21
N MET A 49 4.28 -5.80 1.86
CA MET A 49 4.82 -6.99 1.22
C MET A 49 3.96 -8.19 1.60
N GLU A 50 3.64 -9.04 0.62
CA GLU A 50 2.98 -10.31 0.89
C GLU A 50 3.95 -11.29 1.58
N GLY A 51 3.41 -12.30 2.26
CA GLY A 51 4.21 -13.33 2.91
C GLY A 51 3.75 -13.64 4.33
N HIS A 52 4.58 -14.40 5.05
CA HIS A 52 4.28 -14.79 6.41
C HIS A 52 4.62 -13.67 7.39
N THR A 53 3.64 -13.31 8.23
CA THR A 53 3.92 -12.47 9.39
C THR A 53 4.75 -13.24 10.40
N VAL A 54 5.57 -12.53 11.18
CA VAL A 54 6.18 -13.10 12.37
C VAL A 54 5.09 -13.40 13.39
N GLY A 55 5.13 -14.60 13.98
CA GLY A 55 4.29 -14.91 15.14
C GLY A 55 4.79 -14.14 16.35
N PHE A 56 3.87 -13.61 17.15
CA PHE A 56 4.16 -12.96 18.43
C PHE A 56 3.26 -13.56 19.52
N VAL A 57 3.57 -13.33 20.80
CA VAL A 57 2.74 -13.83 21.91
C VAL A 57 1.30 -13.36 21.72
N GLY A 58 0.36 -14.31 21.60
CA GLY A 58 -1.06 -14.05 21.35
C GLY A 58 -1.44 -13.71 19.90
N LYS A 59 -0.50 -13.74 18.95
CA LYS A 59 -0.75 -13.50 17.52
C LYS A 59 0.01 -14.53 16.67
N PRO A 60 -0.64 -15.62 16.22
CA PRO A 60 0.03 -16.62 15.39
C PRO A 60 0.50 -16.02 14.06
N SER A 61 1.53 -16.64 13.48
CA SER A 61 1.94 -16.32 12.10
C SER A 61 0.78 -16.61 11.16
N ARG A 62 0.55 -15.71 10.21
CA ARG A 62 -0.40 -15.92 9.11
C ARG A 62 0.20 -15.42 7.81
N TYR A 63 -0.28 -15.98 6.71
CA TYR A 63 0.04 -15.44 5.39
C TYR A 63 -0.79 -14.18 5.13
N VAL A 64 -0.13 -13.13 4.61
CA VAL A 64 -0.73 -11.90 4.11
C VAL A 64 -0.61 -11.94 2.60
N SER A 65 -1.74 -11.84 1.90
CA SER A 65 -1.78 -11.84 0.43
C SER A 65 -1.52 -10.45 -0.15
N LEU A 66 -1.17 -10.38 -1.44
CA LEU A 66 -1.08 -9.11 -2.16
C LEU A 66 -2.37 -8.28 -2.09
N ASP A 67 -3.55 -8.92 -2.18
CA ASP A 67 -4.85 -8.23 -2.05
C ASP A 67 -5.00 -7.51 -0.69
N GLU A 68 -4.60 -8.18 0.40
CA GLU A 68 -4.56 -7.54 1.71
C GLU A 68 -3.59 -6.36 1.74
N CYS A 69 -2.41 -6.49 1.13
CA CYS A 69 -1.46 -5.40 1.00
C CYS A 69 -2.04 -4.23 0.21
N VAL A 70 -2.75 -4.47 -0.89
CA VAL A 70 -3.39 -3.43 -1.70
C VAL A 70 -4.47 -2.70 -0.90
N LYS A 71 -5.39 -3.43 -0.27
CA LYS A 71 -6.45 -2.85 0.58
C LYS A 71 -5.85 -2.00 1.70
N ALA A 72 -4.85 -2.53 2.39
CA ALA A 72 -4.21 -1.84 3.50
C ALA A 72 -3.31 -0.67 3.06
N ALA A 73 -2.83 -0.65 1.81
CA ALA A 73 -2.18 0.53 1.23
C ALA A 73 -3.21 1.64 0.98
N ILE A 74 -4.33 1.30 0.34
CA ILE A 74 -5.42 2.24 0.03
C ILE A 74 -5.99 2.86 1.31
N GLU A 75 -6.33 2.04 2.31
CA GLU A 75 -6.87 2.50 3.59
C GLU A 75 -5.92 3.50 4.26
N ARG A 76 -4.63 3.14 4.39
CA ARG A 76 -3.62 4.02 4.99
C ARG A 76 -3.41 5.30 4.19
N TRP A 77 -3.39 5.21 2.86
CA TRP A 77 -3.24 6.36 2.00
C TRP A 77 -4.44 7.29 2.04
N ASN A 78 -5.64 6.78 2.31
CA ASN A 78 -6.86 7.58 2.39
C ASN A 78 -7.14 8.10 3.80
N LEU A 79 -6.48 7.55 4.82
CA LEU A 79 -6.57 8.03 6.19
C LEU A 79 -6.03 9.47 6.27
N ARG A 80 -6.84 10.40 6.76
CA ARG A 80 -6.44 11.78 7.02
C ARG A 80 -6.68 12.09 8.49
N LYS A 81 -5.76 12.83 9.10
CA LYS A 81 -5.91 13.28 10.48
C LYS A 81 -7.12 14.23 10.56
N GLY A 82 -8.12 13.88 11.36
CA GLY A 82 -9.31 14.71 11.59
C GLY A 82 -10.54 14.36 10.73
N GLU A 83 -10.45 13.39 9.83
CA GLU A 83 -11.64 12.80 9.21
C GLU A 83 -12.13 11.63 10.07
N SER A 84 -13.34 11.75 10.62
CA SER A 84 -14.06 10.63 11.25
C SER A 84 -14.37 9.57 10.18
N ALA A 85 -14.12 8.30 10.51
CA ALA A 85 -14.41 7.15 9.64
C ALA A 85 -15.90 7.01 9.32
#